data_AF-A0A377ZS44-F1
#
_entry.id   AF-A0A377ZS44-F1
#
_cell.length_a   1.000
_cell.length_b   1.000
_cell.length_c   1.000
_cell.angle_alpha   90.00
_cell.angle_beta   90.00
_cell.angle_gamma   90.00
#
_symmetry.space_group_name_H-M   'P 1'
#
loop_
_entity.id
_entity.type
_entity.pdbx_description
1 polymer ?
#
loop_
_entity_poly.entity_id
_entity_poly.type
_entity_poly.pdbx_seq_one_letter_code
_entity_poly.pdbx_strand_id
1 'polypeptide(L)' 'MSNDPWRNARVMYEKDTCARKMGIELIEMDDGFAQMSMTVSADMLNGHQNLSRWSAIYACRYRFRLRL' A
#
# COMPACT_ATOMS: atom_id res chain seq x y z
N MET A 1 24.24 1.90 -11.73
CA MET A 1 22.81 1.78 -11.38
C MET A 1 22.46 3.04 -10.59
N SER A 2 21.49 3.84 -11.03
CA SER A 2 21.08 5.03 -10.24
C SER A 2 20.50 4.53 -8.92
N ASN A 3 21.09 4.96 -7.81
CA ASN A 3 20.63 4.63 -6.46
C ASN A 3 19.45 5.54 -6.10
N ASP A 4 18.45 5.57 -6.98
CA ASP A 4 17.27 6.40 -6.85
C ASP A 4 16.19 5.60 -6.10
N PRO A 5 15.92 5.91 -4.81
CA PRO A 5 14.94 5.19 -4.02
C PRO A 5 13.54 5.23 -4.66
N TRP A 6 13.23 6.30 -5.40
CA TRP A 6 11.96 6.51 -6.10
C TRP A 6 11.72 5.45 -7.16
N ARG A 7 12.70 5.28 -8.03
CA ARG A 7 12.66 4.30 -9.11
C ARG A 7 12.60 2.88 -8.55
N ASN A 8 13.33 2.60 -7.47
CA ASN A 8 13.33 1.28 -6.84
C ASN A 8 11.97 0.93 -6.23
N ALA A 9 11.37 1.86 -5.47
CA ALA A 9 10.06 1.66 -4.87
C ALA A 9 8.95 1.50 -5.93
N ARG A 10 9.03 2.22 -7.05
CA ARG A 10 8.08 2.07 -8.15
C ARG A 10 8.20 0.72 -8.85
N VAL A 11 9.42 0.25 -9.10
CA VAL A 11 9.66 -1.10 -9.66
C VAL A 11 9.19 -2.20 -8.71
N MET A 12 9.33 -2.00 -7.39
CA MET A 12 8.78 -2.93 -6.38
C MET A 12 7.26 -2.96 -6.44
N TYR A 13 6.61 -1.79 -6.46
CA TYR A 13 5.16 -1.67 -6.54
C TYR A 13 4.58 -2.28 -7.83
N GLU A 14 5.20 -2.06 -8.98
CA GLU A 14 4.78 -2.64 -10.27
C GLU A 14 4.78 -4.18 -10.25
N LYS A 15 5.70 -4.77 -9.47
CA LYS A 15 5.84 -6.23 -9.36
C LYS A 15 5.04 -6.81 -8.20
N ASP A 16 4.47 -5.98 -7.32
CA ASP A 16 3.72 -6.44 -6.16
C ASP A 16 2.38 -7.06 -6.59
N THR A 17 2.30 -8.38 -6.51
CA THR A 17 1.09 -9.14 -6.83
C THR A 17 0.00 -8.96 -5.76
N CYS A 18 0.39 -8.71 -4.51
CA CYS A 18 -0.53 -8.51 -3.40
C CYS A 18 -1.28 -7.19 -3.57
N ALA A 19 -0.53 -6.09 -3.80
CA ALA A 19 -1.08 -4.77 -4.06
C ALA A 19 -2.05 -4.76 -5.24
N ARG A 20 -1.69 -5.42 -6.35
CA ARG A 20 -2.56 -5.56 -7.53
C ARG A 20 -3.83 -6.34 -7.23
N LYS A 21 -3.74 -7.47 -6.51
CA LYS A 21 -4.91 -8.31 -6.20
C LYS A 21 -5.90 -7.59 -5.29
N MET A 22 -5.42 -6.75 -4.39
CA MET A 22 -6.27 -6.00 -3.47
C MET A 22 -6.71 -4.64 -4.03
N GLY A 23 -6.23 -4.24 -5.21
CA GLY A 23 -6.57 -2.95 -5.81
C GLY A 23 -5.99 -1.77 -5.03
N ILE A 24 -4.77 -1.92 -4.51
CA ILE A 24 -4.02 -0.82 -3.88
C ILE A 24 -3.44 0.05 -5.00
N GLU A 25 -3.59 1.37 -4.87
CA GLU A 25 -3.10 2.39 -5.77
C GLU A 25 -2.08 3.30 -5.05
N LEU A 26 -0.92 3.54 -5.68
CA LEU A 26 0.06 4.52 -5.22
C LEU A 26 -0.35 5.93 -5.69
N ILE A 27 -0.64 6.83 -4.75
CA ILE A 27 -1.11 8.21 -5.04
C ILE A 27 0.06 9.19 -5.15
N GLU A 28 0.86 9.26 -4.09
CA GLU A 28 2.03 10.14 -4.00
C GLU A 28 3.13 9.48 -3.17
N MET A 29 4.36 9.92 -3.38
CA MET A 29 5.52 9.35 -2.74
C MET A 29 6.58 10.46 -2.64
N ASP A 30 7.15 10.66 -1.45
CA ASP A 30 8.16 11.69 -1.13
C ASP A 30 9.14 11.17 -0.06
N ASP A 31 10.28 11.79 0.19
CA ASP A 31 11.40 11.16 0.92
C ASP A 31 10.98 10.57 2.27
N GLY A 32 10.96 9.23 2.30
CA GLY A 32 10.49 8.46 3.44
C GLY A 32 9.00 8.58 3.70
N PHE A 33 8.18 8.75 2.68
CA PHE A 33 6.73 8.92 2.71
C PHE A 33 6.08 8.29 1.46
N ALA A 34 4.98 7.59 1.67
CA ALA A 34 4.12 7.11 0.60
C ALA A 34 2.65 7.25 1.01
N GLN A 35 1.83 7.70 0.08
CA GLN A 35 0.38 7.67 0.20
C GLN A 35 -0.18 6.65 -0.78
N MET A 36 -1.04 5.78 -0.26
CA MET A 36 -1.72 4.76 -1.04
C MET A 36 -3.22 4.76 -0.73
N SER A 37 -4.02 4.25 -1.66
CA SER A 37 -5.46 4.08 -1.51
C SER A 37 -5.85 2.66 -1.90
N MET A 38 -6.94 2.16 -1.33
CA MET A 38 -7.50 0.87 -1.67
C MET A 38 -9.01 0.90 -1.42
N THR A 39 -9.77 0.24 -2.29
CA THR A 39 -11.21 0.04 -2.05
C THR A 39 -11.43 -1.20 -1.22
N VAL A 40 -12.14 -1.07 -0.09
CA VAL A 40 -12.47 -2.21 0.78
C VAL A 40 -13.58 -3.05 0.15
N SER A 41 -13.30 -4.33 -0.11
CA SER A 41 -14.30 -5.32 -0.52
C SER A 41 -14.96 -5.97 0.70
N ALA A 42 -16.18 -6.50 0.51
CA ALA A 42 -16.88 -7.32 1.51
C ALA A 42 -16.04 -8.53 1.98
N ASP A 43 -15.20 -9.10 1.10
CA ASP A 43 -14.32 -10.22 1.42
C ASP A 43 -13.21 -9.87 2.44
N MET A 44 -13.04 -8.57 2.74
CA MET A 44 -12.03 -8.04 3.66
C MET A 44 -12.62 -7.67 5.03
N LEU A 45 -13.93 -7.81 5.19
CA LEU A 45 -14.63 -7.55 6.45
C LEU A 45 -14.60 -8.79 7.34
N ASN A 46 -14.50 -8.57 8.65
CA ASN A 46 -14.70 -9.65 9.61
C ASN A 46 -16.19 -9.82 9.97
N GLY A 47 -16.50 -10.75 10.87
CA GLY A 47 -17.87 -11.05 11.31
C GLY A 47 -18.64 -9.89 11.96
N HIS A 48 -17.97 -8.78 12.28
CA HIS A 48 -18.58 -7.54 12.78
C HIS A 48 -18.73 -6.45 11.71
N GLN A 49 -18.57 -6.81 10.43
CA GLN A 49 -18.69 -5.89 9.28
C GLN A 49 -17.71 -4.70 9.33
N ASN A 50 -16.58 -4.87 10.02
CA ASN A 50 -15.51 -3.88 10.01
C ASN A 50 -14.24 -4.48 9.41
N LEU A 51 -13.32 -3.59 9.02
CA LEU A 51 -12.06 -3.97 8.40
C LEU A 51 -11.23 -4.78 9.40
N SER A 52 -10.81 -5.98 9.00
CA SER A 52 -9.92 -6.77 9.85
C SER A 52 -8.57 -6.07 10.01
N ARG A 53 -7.87 -6.26 11.14
CA ARG A 53 -6.52 -5.69 11.36
C ARG A 53 -5.52 -6.13 10.29
N TRP A 54 -5.69 -7.33 9.74
CA TRP A 54 -4.90 -7.83 8.60
C TRP A 54 -5.20 -7.07 7.31
N SER A 55 -6.49 -6.85 7.01
CA SER A 55 -6.91 -6.03 5.87
C SER A 55 -6.50 -4.56 6.04
N ALA A 56 -6.42 -4.05 7.28
CA ALA A 56 -5.95 -2.69 7.58
C ALA A 56 -4.45 -2.49 7.33
N ILE A 57 -3.60 -3.51 7.52
CA ILE A 57 -2.17 -3.43 7.18
C ILE A 57 -1.98 -3.18 5.69
N TYR A 58 -2.85 -3.74 4.85
CA TYR A 58 -2.80 -3.61 3.39
C TYR A 58 -3.60 -2.43 2.84
N ALA A 59 -4.75 -2.10 3.44
CA ALA A 59 -5.62 -1.01 2.99
C ALA A 59 -5.04 0.39 3.21
N CYS A 60 -3.88 0.50 3.84
CA CYS A 60 -3.70 1.68 4.64
C CYS A 60 -3.25 2.91 3.87
N ARG A 61 -4.11 3.91 3.99
CA ARG A 61 -3.81 5.29 4.37
C ARG A 61 -2.94 5.40 5.64
N TYR A 62 -1.87 4.59 5.77
CA TYR A 62 -0.83 4.82 6.75
C TYR A 62 0.12 5.80 6.07
N ARG A 63 0.28 6.97 6.69
CA ARG A 63 1.38 7.88 6.48
C ARG A 63 2.66 7.10 6.87
N PHE A 64 3.10 6.17 6.02
CA PHE A 64 4.30 5.38 6.28
C PHE A 64 5.46 6.35 6.14
N ARG A 65 5.89 6.89 7.28
CA ARG A 65 7.16 7.57 7.37
C ARG A 65 8.24 6.49 7.27
N LEU A 66 8.52 6.00 6.06
CA LEU A 66 9.63 5.10 5.76
C LEU A 66 10.91 5.86 6.08
N ARG A 67 11.37 5.84 7.33
CA ARG A 67 12.78 6.13 7.60
C ARG A 67 13.58 5.02 6.91
N LEU A 68 14.03 5.31 5.69
CA LEU A 68 15.19 4.66 5.10
C LEU A 68 16.44 5.01 5.92
#